data_AF-A0AAU9S8D2-F1
#
_entry.id   AF-A0AAU9S8D2-F1
#
_cell.length_a   1.000
_cell.length_b   1.000
_cell.length_c   1.000
_cell.angle_alpha   90.00
_cell.angle_beta   90.00
_cell.angle_gamma   90.00
#
_symmetry.space_group_name_H-M   'P 1'
#
loop_
_entity.id
_entity.type
_entity.pdbx_description
1 polymer ?
#
loop_
_entity_poly.entity_id
_entity_poly.type
_entity_poly.pdbx_seq_one_letter_code
_entity_poly.pdbx_strand_id
1 'polypeptide(L)'
;MEVRLAQSATSEIKVGVVLDLKTNFSKMCLTSINMSLSDFYKDHPNYRTRLALHVRDSMEETVQASVAGSLLFCLLLVASPLHVM
;
A
#
# COMPACT_ATOMS: atom_id res chain seq x y z
N MET A 1 -3.85 38.92 -20.91
CA MET A 1 -3.53 37.50 -21.21
C MET A 1 -3.77 36.75 -19.91
N GLU A 2 -4.97 36.20 -19.74
CA GLU A 2 -5.40 35.54 -18.49
C GLU A 2 -4.82 34.12 -18.45
N VAL A 3 -3.71 33.96 -17.73
CA VAL A 3 -3.17 32.64 -17.40
C VAL A 3 -4.05 32.04 -16.30
N ARG A 4 -5.11 31.34 -16.69
CA ARG A 4 -5.82 30.43 -15.78
C ARG A 4 -4.82 29.40 -15.27
N LEU A 5 -4.43 29.52 -14.01
CA LEU A 5 -3.81 28.42 -13.27
C LEU A 5 -4.85 27.30 -13.21
N ALA A 6 -4.80 26.38 -14.17
CA ALA A 6 -5.46 25.10 -14.06
C ALA A 6 -4.78 24.39 -12.89
N GLN A 7 -5.29 24.63 -11.67
CA GLN A 7 -5.01 23.77 -10.52
C GLN A 7 -5.40 22.37 -10.96
N SER A 8 -4.43 21.56 -11.38
CA SER A 8 -4.65 20.15 -11.66
C SER A 8 -5.02 19.53 -10.32
N ALA A 9 -6.31 19.49 -10.02
CA ALA A 9 -6.84 18.96 -8.79
C ALA A 9 -6.44 17.48 -8.70
N THR A 10 -5.39 17.21 -7.94
CA THR A 10 -5.01 15.84 -7.59
C THR A 10 -6.10 15.29 -6.69
N SER A 11 -6.88 14.34 -7.19
CA SER A 11 -7.93 13.71 -6.39
C SER A 11 -7.31 12.74 -5.42
N GLU A 12 -7.39 13.04 -4.13
CA GLU A 12 -6.87 12.18 -3.08
C GLU A 12 -7.91 11.14 -2.67
N ILE A 13 -7.57 9.86 -2.77
CA ILE A 13 -8.38 8.75 -2.27
C ILE A 13 -7.78 8.28 -0.96
N LYS A 14 -8.57 8.34 0.12
CA LYS A 14 -8.18 7.89 1.45
C LYS A 14 -8.40 6.39 1.58
N VAL A 15 -7.35 5.66 1.93
CA VAL A 15 -7.37 4.20 2.10
C VAL A 15 -6.94 3.87 3.52
N GLY A 16 -7.82 3.24 4.29
CA GLY A 16 -7.49 2.74 5.63
C GLY A 16 -6.74 1.43 5.57
N VAL A 17 -5.64 1.32 6.30
CA VAL A 17 -4.84 0.10 6.45
C VAL A 17 -4.73 -0.21 7.94
N VAL A 18 -5.32 -1.31 8.40
CA VAL A 18 -5.25 -1.73 9.81
C VAL A 18 -4.29 -2.91 9.91
N LEU A 19 -3.19 -2.73 10.62
CA LEU A 19 -2.14 -3.74 10.79
C LEU A 19 -1.61 -3.72 12.22
N ASP A 20 -1.10 -4.83 12.72
CA ASP A 20 -0.30 -4.85 13.95
C ASP A 20 1.11 -4.33 13.68
N LEU A 21 1.38 -3.09 14.07
CA LEU A 21 2.65 -2.41 13.79
C LEU A 21 3.84 -2.95 14.61
N LYS A 22 3.60 -3.80 15.61
CA LYS A 22 4.66 -4.44 16.40
C LYS A 22 5.30 -5.60 15.66
N THR A 23 4.60 -6.19 14.69
CA THR A 23 5.11 -7.33 13.93
C THR A 23 6.05 -6.90 12.82
N ASN A 24 7.04 -7.74 12.49
CA ASN A 24 7.86 -7.53 11.28
C ASN A 24 7.03 -7.69 10.00
N PHE A 25 5.97 -8.47 10.05
CA PHE A 25 5.04 -8.70 8.95
C PHE A 25 4.37 -7.40 8.47
N SER A 26 3.82 -6.61 9.38
CA SER A 26 3.18 -5.33 9.01
C SER A 26 4.14 -4.36 8.35
N LYS A 27 5.40 -4.30 8.81
CA LYS A 27 6.46 -3.49 8.19
C LYS A 27 6.75 -3.96 6.76
N MET A 28 6.80 -5.27 6.53
CA MET A 28 6.98 -5.83 5.19
C MET A 28 5.79 -5.46 4.29
N CYS A 29 4.55 -5.62 4.75
CA CYS A 29 3.35 -5.24 4.00
C CYS A 29 3.35 -3.75 3.65
N LEU A 30 3.61 -2.86 4.62
CA LEU A 30 3.66 -1.42 4.38
C LEU A 30 4.75 -1.04 3.38
N THR A 31 5.92 -1.67 3.47
CA THR A 31 7.02 -1.45 2.52
C THR A 31 6.60 -1.89 1.11
N SER A 32 5.99 -3.07 0.97
CA SER A 32 5.50 -3.59 -0.30
C SER A 32 4.46 -2.67 -0.94
N ILE A 33 3.48 -2.20 -0.16
CA ILE A 33 2.47 -1.25 -0.65
C ILE A 33 3.14 0.05 -1.12
N ASN A 34 4.02 0.64 -0.32
CA ASN A 34 4.72 1.87 -0.69
C ASN A 34 5.58 1.72 -1.95
N MET A 35 6.28 0.60 -2.11
CA MET A 35 7.05 0.32 -3.34
C MET A 35 6.12 0.21 -4.55
N SER A 36 5.03 -0.57 -4.44
CA SER A 36 4.07 -0.72 -5.54
C SER A 36 3.44 0.60 -5.98
N LEU A 37 3.14 1.50 -5.02
CA LEU A 37 2.65 2.85 -5.33
C LEU A 37 3.71 3.72 -5.97
N SER A 38 4.94 3.67 -5.47
CA SER A 38 6.07 4.40 -6.04
C SER A 38 6.27 4.02 -7.50
N ASP A 39 6.30 2.72 -7.81
CA ASP A 39 6.50 2.23 -9.17
C ASP A 39 5.30 2.54 -10.07
N PHE A 40 4.08 2.37 -9.56
CA PHE A 40 2.86 2.75 -10.29
C PHE A 40 2.87 4.24 -10.69
N TYR A 41 3.20 5.15 -9.77
CA TYR A 41 3.23 6.58 -10.07
C TYR A 41 4.43 7.02 -10.90
N LYS A 42 5.54 6.26 -10.90
CA LYS A 42 6.65 6.49 -11.83
C LYS A 42 6.24 6.16 -13.27
N ASP A 43 5.57 5.04 -13.45
CA ASP A 43 5.13 4.58 -14.78
C ASP A 43 3.94 5.40 -15.31
N HIS A 44 3.17 6.02 -14.40
CA HIS A 44 1.95 6.77 -14.72
C HIS A 44 2.05 8.23 -14.22
N PRO A 45 2.97 9.06 -14.74
CA PRO A 45 3.24 10.41 -14.21
C PRO A 45 2.05 11.37 -14.37
N ASN A 46 1.16 11.11 -15.34
CA ASN A 46 -0.04 11.89 -15.60
C ASN A 46 -1.26 11.43 -14.78
N TYR A 47 -1.11 10.39 -13.96
CA TYR A 47 -2.19 9.93 -13.09
C TYR A 47 -2.41 10.94 -11.96
N ARG A 48 -3.54 11.65 -12.03
CA ARG A 48 -3.86 12.74 -11.10
C ARG A 48 -4.37 12.25 -9.75
N THR A 49 -4.87 11.03 -9.69
CA THR A 49 -5.40 10.45 -8.46
C THR A 49 -4.25 9.97 -7.58
N ARG A 50 -4.25 10.37 -6.31
CA ARG A 50 -3.22 10.02 -5.32
C ARG A 50 -3.87 9.21 -4.20
N LEU A 51 -3.32 8.04 -3.88
CA LEU A 51 -3.75 7.26 -2.73
C LEU A 51 -3.08 7.80 -1.47
N ALA A 52 -3.86 8.17 -0.46
CA ALA A 52 -3.40 8.51 0.87
C ALA A 52 -3.67 7.33 1.81
N LEU A 53 -2.60 6.64 2.21
CA LEU A 53 -2.68 5.50 3.12
C LEU A 53 -2.77 6.00 4.56
N HIS A 54 -3.81 5.58 5.27
CA HIS A 54 -4.00 5.83 6.69
C HIS A 54 -3.79 4.54 7.46
N VAL A 55 -2.59 4.39 8.01
CA VAL A 55 -2.22 3.20 8.78
C VAL A 55 -2.68 3.37 10.24
N ARG A 56 -3.40 2.37 10.74
CA ARG A 56 -3.86 2.28 12.13
C ARG A 56 -3.30 1.00 12.76
N ASP A 57 -2.75 1.15 13.96
CA ASP A 57 -2.26 0.02 14.75
C ASP A 57 -3.44 -0.75 15.36
N SER A 58 -3.43 -2.08 15.22
CA SER A 58 -4.43 -2.96 15.83
C SER A 58 -4.13 -3.33 17.29
N MET A 59 -2.95 -2.97 17.82
CA MET A 59 -2.58 -3.17 19.23
C MET A 59 -2.78 -4.61 19.75
N GLU A 60 -2.54 -5.64 18.95
CA GLU A 60 -2.70 -7.06 19.34
C GLU A 60 -4.14 -7.50 19.74
N GLU A 61 -5.18 -6.70 19.48
CA GLU A 61 -6.58 -7.13 19.55
C GLU A 61 -6.87 -8.10 18.38
N THR A 62 -6.35 -9.31 18.56
CA THR A 62 -6.19 -10.39 17.58
C THR A 62 -7.50 -11.07 17.15
N VAL A 63 -8.64 -10.69 17.74
CA VAL A 63 -9.90 -11.41 17.53
C VAL A 63 -10.70 -10.91 16.32
N GLN A 64 -10.49 -9.68 15.85
CA GLN A 64 -11.22 -9.15 14.67
C GLN A 64 -10.37 -8.96 13.40
N ALA A 65 -9.04 -8.85 13.52
CA ALA A 65 -8.15 -8.64 12.36
C ALA A 65 -7.58 -9.95 11.76
N SER A 66 -7.56 -11.04 12.54
CA SER A 66 -6.86 -12.28 12.17
C SER A 66 -7.60 -13.13 11.11
N VAL A 67 -8.91 -13.00 10.99
CA VAL A 67 -9.70 -13.77 10.00
C VAL A 67 -9.54 -13.26 8.55
N ALA A 68 -8.95 -12.08 8.34
CA ALA A 68 -8.62 -11.59 7.00
C ALA A 68 -7.16 -11.88 6.59
N GLY A 69 -6.26 -12.12 7.56
CA GLY A 69 -4.83 -12.34 7.33
C GLY A 69 -4.42 -13.80 7.19
N SER A 70 -5.29 -14.73 7.56
CA SER A 70 -5.01 -16.17 7.46
C SER A 70 -5.11 -16.73 6.03
N LEU A 71 -5.49 -15.94 5.01
CA LEU A 71 -6.04 -16.54 3.79
C LEU A 71 -5.14 -16.71 2.55
N LEU A 72 -4.09 -15.94 2.20
CA LEU A 72 -3.44 -16.31 0.91
C LEU A 72 -2.02 -15.87 0.51
N PHE A 73 -1.49 -14.69 0.84
CA PHE A 73 -0.48 -14.13 -0.10
C PHE A 73 0.99 -14.10 0.34
N CYS A 74 1.30 -14.09 1.65
CA CYS A 74 2.70 -13.90 2.07
C CYS A 74 3.56 -15.17 2.12
N LEU A 75 2.99 -16.38 2.16
CA LEU A 75 3.80 -17.62 2.15
C LEU A 75 4.15 -18.10 0.74
N LEU A 76 3.42 -17.67 -0.30
CA LEU A 76 3.62 -18.19 -1.67
C LEU A 76 4.59 -17.39 -2.54
N LEU A 77 4.89 -16.12 -2.23
CA LEU A 77 5.76 -15.29 -3.08
C LEU A 77 7.20 -15.07 -2.58
N VAL A 78 7.52 -15.45 -1.34
CA VAL A 78 8.91 -15.37 -0.83
C VAL A 78 9.56 -16.76 -0.72
N ALA A 79 8.87 -17.82 -1.12
CA ALA A 79 9.34 -19.22 -1.02
C ALA A 79 9.66 -19.87 -2.38
N SER A 80 10.14 -19.13 -3.38
CA SER A 80 10.78 -19.74 -4.56
C SER A 80 11.92 -18.87 -5.11
N PRO A 81 13.18 -19.15 -4.74
CA PRO A 81 14.34 -18.72 -5.50
C PRO A 81 14.67 -19.81 -6.53
N LEU A 82 14.10 -19.72 -7.73
CA LEU A 82 14.53 -20.43 -8.96
C LEU A 82 13.61 -19.90 -10.08
N HIS A 83 14.05 -19.24 -11.15
CA HIS A 83 15.15 -19.57 -12.03
C HIS A 83 15.50 -18.30 -12.82
N VAL A 84 16.79 -17.97 -12.87
CA VAL A 84 17.35 -17.12 -13.92
C VAL A 84 17.20 -17.90 -15.23
N MET A 85 16.56 -17.31 -16.23
CA MET A 85 16.77 -17.57 -17.67
C MET A 85 16.20 -16.39 -18.46
#